data_AF-A0A0G0XRN3-F1
#
_entry.id   AF-A0A0G0XRN3-F1
#
_cell.length_a   1.000
_cell.length_b   1.000
_cell.length_c   1.000
_cell.angle_alpha   90.00
_cell.angle_beta   90.00
_cell.angle_gamma   90.00
#
_symmetry.space_group_name_H-M   'P 1'
#
loop_
_entity.id
_entity.type
_entity.pdbx_description
1 polymer ?
#
loop_
_entity_poly.entity_id
_entity_poly.type
_entity_poly.pdbx_seq_one_letter_code
_entity_poly.pdbx_strand_id
1 'polypeptide(L)'
;MPFGIAQIGKAFRNEITVENYIFRVREFEQMEVEYFINPKDWEKHFEQWLAMMKKWCAFLGLSESDLMFHEIPDNERAFYSKRTIDIEYNFPFGMKELFGLAYRTDFDLSRHQKFSGEDLSYLDAETGEKFIPHVIEPSLGLQRSVLATLLYH
;
A
#
# COMPACT_ATOMS: atom_id res chain seq x y z
N MET A 1 -18.06 8.89 -3.67
CA MET A 1 -16.65 8.56 -3.32
C MET A 1 -16.54 8.54 -1.80
N PRO A 2 -16.00 7.52 -1.12
CA PRO A 2 -14.95 6.61 -1.58
C PRO A 2 -15.42 5.26 -2.15
N PHE A 3 -14.54 4.59 -2.89
CA PHE A 3 -14.65 3.16 -3.23
C PHE A 3 -13.26 2.54 -3.38
N GLY A 4 -13.14 1.22 -3.30
CA GLY A 4 -11.86 0.52 -3.47
C GLY A 4 -11.94 -0.67 -4.41
N ILE A 5 -10.82 -0.99 -5.04
CA ILE A 5 -10.61 -2.21 -5.83
C ILE A 5 -9.51 -3.00 -5.16
N ALA A 6 -9.80 -4.25 -4.79
CA ALA A 6 -8.83 -5.14 -4.18
C ALA A 6 -8.42 -6.24 -5.17
N GLN A 7 -7.13 -6.59 -5.19
CA GLN A 7 -6.60 -7.65 -6.03
C GLN A 7 -5.51 -8.45 -5.30
N ILE A 8 -5.49 -9.75 -5.56
CA ILE A 8 -4.35 -10.62 -5.23
C ILE A 8 -3.81 -11.15 -6.55
N GLY A 9 -2.50 -11.04 -6.76
CA GLY A 9 -1.89 -11.44 -8.01
C GLY A 9 -0.39 -11.65 -7.93
N LYS A 10 0.14 -12.32 -8.96
CA LYS A 10 1.58 -12.53 -9.15
C LYS A 10 2.24 -11.27 -9.70
N ALA A 11 3.41 -10.95 -9.17
CA ALA A 11 4.29 -9.92 -9.66
C ALA A 11 5.68 -10.49 -9.94
N PHE A 12 6.39 -9.86 -10.86
CA PHE A 12 7.73 -10.27 -11.27
C PHE A 12 8.69 -9.10 -11.18
N ARG A 13 9.86 -9.33 -10.57
CA ARG A 13 10.98 -8.38 -10.51
C ARG A 13 12.21 -9.05 -11.09
N ASN A 14 12.89 -8.42 -12.05
CA ASN A 14 14.10 -8.97 -12.65
C ASN A 14 15.33 -8.75 -11.73
N GLU A 15 15.26 -9.34 -10.54
CA GLU A 15 16.25 -9.18 -9.48
C GLU A 15 17.60 -9.80 -9.92
N ILE A 16 18.67 -9.00 -9.78
CA ILE A 16 20.04 -9.42 -10.13
C ILE A 16 20.55 -10.43 -9.09
N THR A 17 20.37 -10.12 -7.80
CA THR A 17 20.83 -10.94 -6.68
C THR A 17 19.65 -11.37 -5.81
N VAL A 18 19.40 -12.68 -5.79
CA VAL A 18 18.35 -13.32 -4.96
C VAL A 18 18.92 -13.63 -3.59
N GLU A 19 18.26 -13.21 -2.51
CA GLU A 19 18.76 -13.30 -1.13
C GLU A 19 17.63 -13.48 -0.12
N ASN A 20 17.98 -13.98 1.08
CA ASN A 20 17.10 -14.07 2.25
C ASN A 20 15.77 -14.78 1.94
N TYR A 21 15.87 -15.92 1.25
CA TYR A 21 14.75 -16.81 0.94
C TYR A 21 13.61 -16.10 0.19
N ILE A 22 12.58 -15.62 0.87
CA ILE A 22 11.38 -15.00 0.26
C ILE A 22 11.48 -13.47 0.10
N PHE A 23 12.54 -12.82 0.58
CA PHE A 23 12.61 -11.34 0.61
C PHE A 23 13.08 -10.71 -0.70
N ARG A 24 14.04 -11.33 -1.37
CA ARG A 24 14.53 -10.92 -2.68
C ARG A 24 14.36 -12.09 -3.65
N VAL A 25 13.22 -12.13 -4.32
CA VAL A 25 12.85 -13.17 -5.29
C VAL A 25 12.38 -12.55 -6.59
N ARG A 26 12.36 -13.34 -7.66
CA ARG A 26 11.94 -12.86 -9.00
C ARG A 26 10.44 -12.97 -9.24
N GLU A 27 9.76 -13.86 -8.53
CA GLU A 27 8.32 -14.08 -8.60
C GLU A 27 7.78 -14.09 -7.17
N PHE A 28 6.72 -13.32 -6.92
CA PHE A 28 6.04 -13.21 -5.64
C PHE A 28 4.58 -12.78 -5.85
N GLU A 29 3.81 -12.71 -4.78
CA GLU A 29 2.39 -12.34 -4.82
C GLU A 29 2.13 -11.16 -3.89
N GLN A 30 1.31 -10.25 -4.39
CA GLN A 30 0.88 -9.06 -3.64
C GLN A 30 -0.62 -9.12 -3.43
N MET A 31 -1.05 -8.59 -2.29
CA MET A 31 -2.44 -8.28 -1.98
C MET A 31 -2.52 -6.76 -1.89
N GLU A 32 -3.20 -6.13 -2.83
CA GLU A 32 -3.22 -4.67 -2.96
C GLU A 32 -4.65 -4.16 -3.00
N VAL A 33 -4.84 -2.97 -2.44
CA VAL A 33 -6.11 -2.24 -2.55
C VAL A 33 -5.83 -0.87 -3.14
N GLU A 34 -6.50 -0.54 -4.22
CA GLU A 34 -6.55 0.83 -4.73
C GLU A 34 -7.80 1.50 -4.17
N TYR A 35 -7.62 2.43 -3.22
CA TYR A 35 -8.72 3.12 -2.56
C TYR A 35 -8.87 4.54 -3.08
N PHE A 36 -9.91 4.75 -3.88
CA PHE A 36 -10.22 6.01 -4.52
C PHE A 36 -11.01 6.92 -3.57
N ILE A 37 -10.56 8.15 -3.42
CA ILE A 37 -11.08 9.12 -2.45
C ILE A 37 -11.28 10.51 -3.06
N ASN A 38 -12.12 11.32 -2.41
CA ASN A 38 -12.11 12.76 -2.63
C ASN A 38 -10.83 13.34 -1.98
N PRO A 39 -10.04 14.16 -2.69
CA PRO A 39 -8.82 14.76 -2.12
C PRO A 39 -9.03 15.56 -0.84
N LYS A 40 -10.24 16.09 -0.59
CA LYS A 40 -10.57 16.88 0.61
C LYS A 40 -10.56 16.05 1.90
N ASP A 41 -10.73 14.73 1.81
CA ASP A 41 -10.89 13.83 2.95
C ASP A 41 -9.71 12.86 3.11
N TRP A 42 -8.57 13.13 2.48
CA TRP A 42 -7.49 12.15 2.38
C TRP A 42 -6.86 11.78 3.72
N GLU A 43 -6.64 12.74 4.64
CA GLU A 43 -6.05 12.44 5.95
C GLU A 43 -6.93 11.43 6.72
N LYS A 44 -8.25 11.66 6.70
CA LYS A 44 -9.22 10.78 7.37
C LYS A 44 -9.15 9.36 6.82
N HIS A 45 -9.14 9.21 5.50
CA HIS A 45 -9.07 7.88 4.89
C HIS A 45 -7.72 7.19 5.09
N PHE A 46 -6.63 7.95 5.10
CA PHE A 46 -5.30 7.42 5.35
C PHE A 46 -5.19 6.86 6.77
N GLU A 47 -5.64 7.61 7.78
CA GLU A 47 -5.66 7.16 9.17
C GLU A 47 -6.60 5.96 9.38
N GLN A 48 -7.73 5.92 8.68
CA GLN A 48 -8.63 4.76 8.69
C GLN A 48 -7.94 3.50 8.16
N TRP A 49 -7.22 3.59 7.04
CA TRP A 49 -6.47 2.47 6.47
C TRP A 49 -5.30 2.05 7.35
N LEU A 50 -4.56 3.00 7.93
CA LEU A 50 -3.49 2.71 8.88
C LEU A 50 -4.03 1.94 10.10
N ALA A 51 -5.16 2.36 10.66
CA ALA A 51 -5.83 1.65 11.74
C ALA A 51 -6.31 0.25 11.32
N MET A 52 -6.79 0.11 10.08
CA MET A 52 -7.20 -1.19 9.54
C MET A 52 -6.00 -2.14 9.39
N MET A 53 -4.87 -1.66 8.88
CA MET A 53 -3.65 -2.46 8.74
C MET A 53 -3.06 -2.86 10.10
N LYS A 54 -3.14 -2.00 11.11
CA LYS A 54 -2.80 -2.37 12.51
C LYS A 54 -3.66 -3.53 13.01
N LYS A 55 -4.98 -3.44 12.81
CA LYS A 55 -5.90 -4.54 13.16
C LYS A 55 -5.62 -5.80 12.36
N TRP A 56 -5.23 -5.68 11.09
CA TRP A 56 -4.83 -6.80 10.26
C TRP A 56 -3.58 -7.50 10.80
N CYS A 57 -2.55 -6.75 11.21
CA CYS A 57 -1.36 -7.32 11.85
C CYS A 57 -1.73 -8.08 13.13
N ALA A 58 -2.59 -7.51 13.98
CA ALA A 58 -3.08 -8.18 15.18
C ALA A 58 -3.91 -9.44 14.85
N PHE A 59 -4.70 -9.41 13.77
CA PHE A 59 -5.46 -10.57 13.29
C PHE A 59 -4.54 -11.71 12.83
N LEU A 60 -3.38 -11.39 12.22
CA LEU A 60 -2.34 -12.37 11.89
C LEU A 60 -1.59 -12.90 13.13
N GLY A 61 -1.87 -12.36 14.31
CA GLY A 61 -1.20 -12.72 15.57
C GLY A 61 0.09 -11.95 15.85
N LEU A 62 0.51 -11.02 14.98
CA LEU A 62 1.79 -10.34 15.14
C LEU A 62 1.79 -9.46 16.40
N SER A 63 2.82 -9.62 17.24
CA SER A 63 3.00 -8.79 18.43
C SER A 63 3.31 -7.34 18.05
N GLU A 64 2.70 -6.38 18.76
CA GLU A 64 3.03 -4.96 18.59
C GLU A 64 4.51 -4.65 18.87
N SER A 65 5.17 -5.43 19.72
CA SER A 65 6.61 -5.26 20.02
C SER A 65 7.53 -5.60 18.85
N ASP A 66 7.04 -6.41 17.90
CA ASP A 66 7.79 -6.83 16.72
C ASP A 66 7.43 -5.98 15.49
N LEU A 67 6.54 -5.00 15.64
CA LEU A 67 6.08 -4.14 14.56
C LEU A 67 6.64 -2.73 14.71
N MET A 68 7.07 -2.14 13.60
CA MET A 68 7.43 -0.73 13.51
C MET A 68 6.65 -0.07 12.38
N PHE A 69 6.05 1.08 12.67
CA PHE A 69 5.34 1.90 11.68
C PHE A 69 6.26 3.06 11.32
N HIS A 70 6.98 2.89 10.22
CA HIS A 70 8.01 3.82 9.78
C HIS A 70 7.41 4.81 8.78
N GLU A 71 7.25 6.06 9.22
CA GLU A 71 6.87 7.17 8.33
C GLU A 71 8.06 7.54 7.44
N ILE A 72 7.92 7.36 6.12
CA ILE A 72 9.03 7.56 5.18
C ILE A 72 9.27 9.06 4.98
N PRO A 73 10.51 9.55 5.20
CA PRO A 73 10.86 10.96 5.01
C PRO A 73 10.65 11.45 3.58
N ASP A 74 10.34 12.74 3.40
CA ASP A 74 10.04 13.34 2.10
C ASP A 74 11.09 13.08 1.02
N ASN A 75 12.37 13.10 1.39
CA ASN A 75 13.51 12.88 0.49
C ASN A 75 13.73 11.41 0.11
N GLU A 76 13.05 10.46 0.74
CA GLU A 76 13.16 9.01 0.50
C GLU A 76 11.90 8.43 -0.15
N ARG A 77 10.78 9.16 -0.08
CA ARG A 77 9.53 8.75 -0.74
C ARG A 77 9.65 8.79 -2.26
N ALA A 78 8.87 7.95 -2.91
CA ALA A 78 8.61 8.09 -4.34
C ALA A 78 8.04 9.48 -4.63
N PHE A 79 8.47 10.11 -5.73
CA PHE A 79 8.14 11.51 -6.05
C PHE A 79 6.64 11.80 -6.19
N TYR A 80 5.81 10.76 -6.39
CA TYR A 80 4.36 10.85 -6.49
C TYR A 80 3.63 10.56 -5.17
N SER A 81 4.35 10.07 -4.15
CA SER A 81 3.75 9.79 -2.85
C SER A 81 3.81 11.02 -1.95
N LYS A 82 2.65 11.49 -1.52
CA LYS A 82 2.54 12.59 -0.55
C LYS A 82 2.71 12.12 0.90
N ARG A 83 2.46 10.83 1.17
CA ARG A 83 2.67 10.21 2.48
C ARG A 83 2.83 8.69 2.32
N THR A 84 3.84 8.11 2.96
CA THR A 84 4.04 6.65 2.98
C THR A 84 4.39 6.21 4.39
N ILE A 85 3.76 5.14 4.86
CA ILE A 85 4.14 4.41 6.07
C ILE A 85 4.48 2.98 5.67
N ASP A 86 5.70 2.56 5.98
CA ASP A 86 6.07 1.15 5.90
C ASP A 86 5.77 0.50 7.25
N ILE A 87 5.10 -0.65 7.21
CA ILE A 87 4.91 -1.52 8.37
C ILE A 87 6.02 -2.56 8.29
N GLU A 88 7.00 -2.43 9.16
CA GLU A 88 8.13 -3.34 9.27
C GLU A 88 7.89 -4.36 10.38
N TYR A 89 8.42 -5.58 10.20
CA TYR A 89 8.34 -6.67 11.16
C TYR A 89 9.73 -7.18 11.53
N ASN A 90 9.91 -7.54 12.80
CA ASN A 90 11.16 -8.06 13.36
C ASN A 90 11.32 -9.56 13.07
N PHE A 91 11.86 -9.89 11.90
CA PHE A 91 12.19 -11.28 11.57
C PHE A 91 13.47 -11.74 12.31
N PRO A 92 13.73 -13.07 12.41
CA PRO A 92 14.97 -13.60 13.01
C PRO A 92 16.28 -13.09 12.39
N PHE A 93 16.20 -12.52 11.18
CA PHE A 93 17.32 -11.92 10.44
C PHE A 93 17.22 -10.38 10.35
N GLY A 94 16.42 -9.76 11.23
CA GLY A 94 16.32 -8.32 11.41
C GLY A 94 15.00 -7.71 10.92
N MET A 95 14.84 -6.40 11.19
CA MET A 95 13.70 -5.61 10.73
C MET A 95 13.63 -5.56 9.21
N LYS A 96 12.47 -5.92 8.67
CA LYS A 96 12.17 -5.84 7.23
C LYS A 96 10.74 -5.36 7.02
N GLU A 97 10.55 -4.60 5.96
CA GLU A 97 9.24 -4.22 5.44
C GLU A 97 8.34 -5.46 5.25
N LEU A 98 7.15 -5.40 5.83
CA LEU A 98 6.10 -6.39 5.70
C LEU A 98 4.99 -5.86 4.75
N PHE A 99 4.51 -4.64 5.00
CA PHE A 99 3.46 -3.95 4.24
C PHE A 99 3.81 -2.49 4.00
N GLY A 100 3.18 -1.87 3.00
CA GLY A 100 3.25 -0.42 2.75
C GLY A 100 1.87 0.22 2.67
N LEU A 101 1.76 1.45 3.16
CA LEU A 101 0.58 2.30 3.00
C LEU A 101 0.99 3.63 2.37
N ALA A 102 0.58 3.87 1.14
CA ALA A 102 0.94 5.08 0.38
C ALA A 102 -0.28 5.93 0.03
N TYR A 103 -0.11 7.25 0.05
CA TYR A 103 -1.04 8.21 -0.51
C TYR A 103 -0.42 8.84 -1.76
N ARG A 104 -0.95 8.47 -2.93
CA ARG A 104 -0.34 8.70 -4.25
C ARG A 104 -1.00 9.85 -5.04
N THR A 105 -1.80 10.65 -4.35
CA THR A 105 -2.60 11.74 -4.93
C THR A 105 -3.40 11.25 -6.16
N ASP A 106 -3.59 12.10 -7.17
CA ASP A 106 -4.17 11.76 -8.48
C ASP A 106 -3.14 11.21 -9.48
N PHE A 107 -1.91 10.89 -9.06
CA PHE A 107 -0.82 10.61 -9.99
C PHE A 107 -1.15 9.45 -10.93
N ASP A 108 -1.66 8.34 -10.40
CA ASP A 108 -1.91 7.13 -11.18
C ASP A 108 -2.97 7.34 -12.25
N LEU A 109 -4.14 7.86 -11.84
CA LEU A 109 -5.25 8.11 -12.74
C LEU A 109 -4.94 9.23 -13.75
N SER A 110 -4.28 10.31 -13.34
CA SER A 110 -3.90 11.40 -14.25
C SER A 110 -2.94 10.92 -15.35
N ARG A 111 -2.01 10.01 -15.01
CA ARG A 111 -1.11 9.40 -15.99
C ARG A 111 -1.87 8.48 -16.94
N HIS A 112 -2.72 7.59 -16.42
CA HIS A 112 -3.51 6.70 -17.27
C HIS A 112 -4.46 7.47 -18.19
N GLN A 113 -5.16 8.49 -17.69
CA GLN A 113 -6.02 9.35 -18.50
C GLN A 113 -5.23 10.03 -19.62
N LYS A 114 -4.05 10.59 -19.31
CA LYS A 114 -3.20 11.27 -20.31
C LYS A 114 -2.78 10.35 -21.45
N PHE A 115 -2.41 9.10 -21.15
CA PHE A 115 -1.86 8.18 -22.15
C PHE A 115 -2.90 7.29 -22.82
N SER A 116 -4.05 7.04 -22.19
CA SER A 116 -5.16 6.30 -22.80
C SER A 116 -6.11 7.19 -23.60
N GLY A 117 -6.28 8.45 -23.20
CA GLY A 117 -7.29 9.35 -23.76
C GLY A 117 -8.69 9.17 -23.15
N GLU A 118 -8.88 8.19 -22.27
CA GLU A 118 -10.15 7.95 -21.57
C GLU A 118 -10.30 8.86 -20.36
N ASP A 119 -11.50 9.38 -20.14
CA ASP A 119 -11.81 10.24 -18.99
C ASP A 119 -11.95 9.39 -17.72
N LEU A 120 -10.98 9.55 -16.80
CA LEU A 120 -10.93 8.85 -15.51
C LEU A 120 -11.36 9.74 -14.34
N SER A 121 -11.95 10.90 -14.63
CA SER A 121 -12.51 11.77 -13.61
C SER A 121 -13.84 11.25 -13.06
N TYR A 122 -14.12 11.64 -11.82
CA TYR A 122 -15.37 11.38 -11.13
C TYR A 122 -16.20 12.66 -11.08
N LEU A 123 -17.48 12.57 -11.43
CA LEU A 123 -18.46 13.63 -11.21
C LEU A 123 -19.26 13.33 -9.95
N ASP A 124 -19.13 14.18 -8.94
CA ASP A 124 -19.90 14.07 -7.72
C ASP A 124 -21.35 14.52 -7.96
N ALA A 125 -22.30 13.61 -7.78
CA ALA A 125 -23.71 13.85 -8.07
C ALA A 125 -24.38 14.82 -7.09
N GLU A 126 -23.85 14.98 -5.88
CA GLU A 126 -24.42 15.86 -4.85
C GLU A 126 -23.94 17.30 -5.01
N THR A 127 -22.64 17.47 -5.29
CA THR A 127 -21.99 18.79 -5.38
C THR A 127 -21.84 19.31 -6.80
N GLY A 128 -21.91 18.42 -7.81
CA GLY A 128 -21.62 18.73 -9.21
C GLY A 128 -20.13 18.92 -9.52
N GLU A 129 -19.24 18.67 -8.54
CA GLU A 129 -17.79 18.81 -8.72
C GLU A 129 -17.22 17.66 -9.55
N LYS A 130 -16.42 17.99 -10.56
CA LYS A 130 -15.68 17.02 -11.38
C LYS A 130 -14.20 17.07 -11.02
N PHE A 131 -13.63 15.92 -10.63
CA PHE A 131 -12.22 15.83 -10.21
C PHE A 131 -11.64 14.46 -10.53
N ILE A 132 -10.30 14.34 -10.57
CA ILE A 132 -9.63 13.04 -10.63
C ILE A 132 -9.51 12.51 -9.20
N PRO A 133 -10.07 11.34 -8.87
CA PRO A 133 -9.93 10.77 -7.54
C PRO A 133 -8.47 10.61 -7.14
N HIS A 134 -8.18 10.84 -5.87
CA HIS A 134 -6.87 10.49 -5.34
C HIS A 134 -6.87 9.03 -4.87
N VAL A 135 -5.67 8.44 -4.77
CA VAL A 135 -5.46 7.02 -4.44
C VAL A 135 -4.72 6.86 -3.11
N ILE A 136 -5.28 6.05 -2.21
CA ILE A 136 -4.60 5.48 -1.06
C ILE A 136 -4.40 3.98 -1.33
N GLU A 137 -3.17 3.51 -1.21
CA GLU A 137 -2.76 2.15 -1.56
C GLU A 137 -2.17 1.44 -0.32
N PRO A 138 -2.93 0.55 0.32
CA PRO A 138 -2.38 -0.55 1.10
C PRO A 138 -1.83 -1.63 0.17
N SER A 139 -0.53 -1.89 0.23
CA SER A 139 0.14 -3.00 -0.50
C SER A 139 0.75 -3.99 0.49
N LEU A 140 0.41 -5.27 0.34
CA LEU A 140 0.80 -6.32 1.27
C LEU A 140 1.50 -7.47 0.53
N GLY A 141 2.67 -7.90 1.02
CA GLY A 141 3.36 -9.09 0.50
C GLY A 141 2.74 -10.38 1.05
N LEU A 142 2.15 -11.23 0.19
CA LEU A 142 1.50 -12.46 0.63
C LEU A 142 2.51 -13.44 1.27
N GLN A 143 3.64 -13.70 0.60
CA GLN A 143 4.66 -14.62 1.12
C GLN A 143 5.26 -14.12 2.43
N ARG A 144 5.49 -12.79 2.56
CA ARG A 144 6.00 -12.19 3.80
C ARG A 144 4.98 -12.31 4.94
N SER A 145 3.69 -12.15 4.65
CA SER A 145 2.59 -12.37 5.61
C SER A 145 2.59 -13.80 6.14
N VAL A 146 2.70 -14.78 5.24
CA VAL A 146 2.74 -16.20 5.61
C VAL A 146 3.95 -16.50 6.48
N LEU A 147 5.14 -16.02 6.12
CA LEU A 147 6.34 -16.22 6.94
C LEU A 147 6.21 -15.58 8.33
N ALA A 148 5.75 -14.32 8.41
CA ALA A 148 5.55 -13.65 9.69
C ALA A 148 4.57 -14.43 10.59
N THR A 149 3.50 -14.97 10.01
CA THR A 149 2.52 -15.80 10.73
C THR A 149 3.12 -17.15 11.19
N LEU A 150 4.00 -17.76 10.39
CA LEU A 150 4.66 -19.03 10.75
C LEU A 150 5.69 -18.88 11.87
N LEU A 151 6.35 -17.72 11.95
CA LEU A 151 7.34 -17.40 12.99
C LEU A 151 6.70 -17.07 14.35
N TYR A 152 5.39 -16.84 14.37
CA TYR A 152 4.61 -16.53 15.57
C TYR A 152 4.34 -17.75 16.48
N HIS A 153 5.04 -18.88 16.28
CA HIS A 153 4.89 -20.11 17.06
C HIS A 153 6.22 -20.70 17.53
#